data_AF-A0AAU7QBB1-F1
#
_entry.id   AF-A0AAU7QBB1-F1
#
_cell.length_a   1.000
_cell.length_b   1.000
_cell.length_c   1.000
_cell.angle_alpha   90.00
_cell.angle_beta   90.00
_cell.angle_gamma   90.00
#
_symmetry.space_group_name_H-M   'P 1'
#
loop_
_entity.id
_entity.type
_entity.pdbx_description
1 polymer ?
#
loop_
_entity_poly.entity_id
_entity_poly.type
_entity_poly.pdbx_seq_one_letter_code
_entity_poly.pdbx_strand_id
1 'polypeptide(L)'
;MKRHTAGYETHKQGQLSVEWQFGVVRRWLNALVFENSLSEFVGRLIVQAVKDNACHDQQPLELTLEMLNTSVLAKIGIPDSKELNAVGDTHALNNATINAIRHEILFVELPALALDPTATDKYPIYVGTVDWGYLHAGLMMAGRTGKDIGHFTLDELIQLGESLEDMLREGAIDAALMKIFTLPAKLLYLKQCAEQNKVIAVDRLFRSEEESAKALAAFFFRQRAAKRQQ
;
A
#
# COMPACT_ATOMS: atom_id res chain seq x y z
N MET A 1 -30.05 -38.51 -36.12
CA MET A 1 -29.03 -38.02 -35.18
C MET A 1 -28.61 -36.61 -35.63
N LYS A 2 -29.30 -35.57 -35.13
CA LYS A 2 -29.02 -34.16 -35.51
C LYS A 2 -27.90 -33.63 -34.63
N ARG A 3 -26.76 -33.27 -35.24
CA ARG A 3 -25.68 -32.54 -34.56
C ARG A 3 -26.15 -31.10 -34.35
N HIS A 4 -26.33 -30.70 -33.09
CA HIS A 4 -26.40 -29.29 -32.73
C HIS A 4 -24.99 -28.71 -32.85
N THR A 5 -24.70 -28.05 -33.97
CA THR A 5 -23.67 -27.02 -34.01
C THR A 5 -24.18 -25.87 -33.17
N ALA A 6 -23.77 -25.81 -31.90
CA ALA A 6 -23.90 -24.60 -31.10
C ALA A 6 -23.13 -23.50 -31.85
N GLY A 7 -23.89 -22.60 -32.48
CA GLY A 7 -23.34 -21.41 -33.08
C GLY A 7 -22.63 -20.62 -31.99
N TYR A 8 -21.32 -20.43 -32.14
CA TYR A 8 -20.66 -19.30 -31.52
C TYR A 8 -21.25 -18.05 -32.17
N GLU A 9 -22.38 -17.60 -31.64
CA GLU A 9 -22.84 -16.25 -31.90
C GLU A 9 -21.74 -15.32 -31.40
N THR A 10 -21.13 -14.63 -32.36
CA THR A 10 -20.22 -13.52 -32.16
C THR A 10 -20.98 -12.44 -31.39
N HIS A 11 -20.92 -12.51 -30.07
CA HIS A 11 -21.42 -11.44 -29.21
C HIS A 11 -20.76 -10.13 -29.65
N LYS A 12 -21.59 -9.20 -30.13
CA LYS A 12 -21.22 -7.80 -30.38
C LYS A 12 -20.37 -7.32 -29.21
N GLN A 13 -19.16 -6.86 -29.53
CA GLN A 13 -18.14 -6.28 -28.64
C GLN A 13 -18.71 -5.80 -27.30
N GLY A 14 -18.74 -6.69 -26.30
CA GLY A 14 -19.03 -6.30 -24.93
C GLY A 14 -17.83 -5.51 -24.42
N GLN A 15 -17.90 -4.19 -24.49
CA GLN A 15 -16.92 -3.34 -23.83
C GLN A 15 -17.01 -3.61 -22.33
N LEU A 16 -15.90 -4.03 -21.74
CA LEU A 16 -15.78 -4.21 -20.29
C LEU A 16 -15.97 -2.85 -19.61
N SER A 17 -16.67 -2.81 -18.47
CA SER A 17 -16.74 -1.58 -17.68
C SER A 17 -15.34 -1.14 -17.25
N VAL A 18 -15.16 0.15 -17.01
CA VAL A 18 -13.87 0.71 -16.59
C VAL A 18 -13.37 0.04 -15.30
N GLU A 19 -14.27 -0.22 -14.35
CA GLU A 19 -13.90 -0.92 -13.11
C GLU A 19 -13.40 -2.34 -13.38
N TRP A 20 -14.02 -3.03 -14.33
CA TRP A 20 -13.62 -4.40 -14.68
C TRP A 20 -12.27 -4.42 -15.41
N GLN A 21 -12.01 -3.43 -16.27
CA GLN A 21 -10.71 -3.25 -16.93
C GLN A 21 -9.60 -3.06 -15.89
N PHE A 22 -9.76 -2.12 -14.95
CA PHE A 22 -8.78 -1.94 -13.88
C PHE A 22 -8.68 -3.15 -12.95
N GLY A 23 -9.77 -3.87 -12.71
CA GLY A 23 -9.76 -5.14 -11.99
C GLY A 23 -8.94 -6.24 -12.68
N VAL A 24 -8.96 -6.30 -14.02
CA VAL A 24 -8.10 -7.21 -14.80
C VAL A 24 -6.64 -6.79 -14.72
N VAL A 25 -6.34 -5.50 -14.94
CA VAL A 25 -4.95 -5.00 -14.88
C VAL A 25 -4.36 -5.19 -13.48
N ARG A 26 -5.12 -4.91 -12.41
CA ARG A 26 -4.70 -5.15 -11.02
C ARG A 26 -4.37 -6.62 -10.77
N ARG A 27 -5.21 -7.55 -11.24
CA ARG A 27 -4.96 -9.00 -11.11
C ARG A 27 -3.71 -9.42 -11.88
N TRP A 28 -3.52 -8.89 -13.07
CA TRP A 28 -2.32 -9.14 -13.89
C TRP A 28 -1.05 -8.63 -13.18
N LEU A 29 -1.05 -7.39 -12.69
CA LEU A 29 0.06 -6.82 -11.92
C LEU A 29 0.36 -7.65 -10.67
N ASN A 30 -0.66 -8.01 -9.90
CA ASN A 30 -0.50 -8.83 -8.70
C ASN A 30 0.07 -10.21 -9.02
N ALA A 31 -0.40 -10.87 -10.09
CA ALA A 31 0.05 -12.23 -10.41
C ALA A 31 1.45 -12.27 -11.03
N LEU A 32 1.78 -11.33 -11.91
CA LEU A 32 2.98 -11.42 -12.76
C LEU A 32 4.07 -10.41 -12.41
N VAL A 33 3.72 -9.29 -11.77
CA VAL A 33 4.67 -8.24 -11.41
C VAL A 33 5.01 -8.31 -9.92
N PHE A 34 4.02 -8.25 -9.05
CA PHE A 34 4.24 -8.23 -7.60
C PHE A 34 4.35 -9.60 -6.95
N GLU A 35 4.20 -10.67 -7.74
CA GLU A 35 4.28 -12.05 -7.25
C GLU A 35 3.35 -12.22 -6.03
N ASN A 36 2.03 -12.16 -6.25
CA ASN A 36 0.88 -12.29 -5.35
C ASN A 36 0.10 -10.99 -5.06
N SER A 37 0.73 -9.96 -4.48
CA SER A 37 0.06 -8.66 -4.26
C SER A 37 1.05 -7.54 -4.03
N LEU A 38 0.64 -6.29 -4.31
CA LEU A 38 1.42 -5.10 -4.02
C LEU A 38 1.79 -5.03 -2.52
N SER A 39 0.84 -5.23 -1.61
CA SER A 39 1.08 -5.33 -0.17
C SER A 39 2.17 -6.33 0.21
N GLU A 40 2.11 -7.55 -0.33
CA GLU A 40 3.11 -8.60 -0.04
C GLU A 40 4.48 -8.22 -0.60
N PHE A 41 4.53 -7.63 -1.79
CA PHE A 41 5.75 -7.10 -2.38
C PHE A 41 6.41 -6.04 -1.50
N VAL A 42 5.65 -5.05 -1.01
CA VAL A 42 6.14 -4.02 -0.09
C VAL A 42 6.68 -4.65 1.20
N GLY A 43 5.98 -5.66 1.72
CA GLY A 43 6.45 -6.41 2.89
C GLY A 43 7.81 -7.08 2.64
N ARG A 44 7.97 -7.77 1.50
CA ARG A 44 9.25 -8.38 1.12
C ARG A 44 10.36 -7.34 0.96
N LEU A 45 10.06 -6.19 0.36
CA LEU A 45 10.98 -5.07 0.22
C LEU A 45 11.50 -4.59 1.58
N ILE A 46 10.62 -4.40 2.57
CA ILE A 46 11.00 -3.99 3.93
C ILE A 46 11.93 -5.03 4.58
N VAL A 47 11.58 -6.31 4.52
CA VAL A 47 12.40 -7.39 5.12
C VAL A 47 13.77 -7.45 4.46
N GLN A 48 13.82 -7.31 3.13
CA GLN A 48 15.07 -7.30 2.38
C GLN A 48 15.92 -6.08 2.75
N ALA A 49 15.33 -4.89 2.79
CA ALA A 49 16.03 -3.66 3.16
C ALA A 49 16.57 -3.69 4.60
N VAL A 50 15.83 -4.24 5.56
CA VAL A 50 16.32 -4.44 6.94
C VAL A 50 17.58 -5.32 6.94
N LYS A 51 17.57 -6.42 6.19
CA LYS A 51 18.71 -7.34 6.10
C LYS A 51 19.92 -6.71 5.41
N ASP A 52 19.70 -6.06 4.27
CA ASP A 52 20.77 -5.47 3.46
C ASP A 52 21.48 -4.31 4.18
N ASN A 53 20.75 -3.59 5.03
CA ASN A 53 21.28 -2.47 5.82
C ASN A 53 21.66 -2.88 7.26
N ALA A 54 21.55 -4.16 7.62
CA ALA A 54 21.79 -4.68 8.96
C ALA A 54 21.05 -3.90 10.08
N CYS A 55 19.81 -3.46 9.80
CA CYS A 55 19.01 -2.69 10.74
C CYS A 55 18.61 -3.52 11.98
N HIS A 56 18.44 -2.83 13.10
CA HIS A 56 18.00 -3.43 14.37
C HIS A 56 17.20 -2.43 15.21
N ASP A 57 16.63 -2.83 16.35
CA ASP A 57 15.75 -1.97 17.17
C ASP A 57 16.34 -0.56 17.49
N GLN A 58 17.66 -0.46 17.70
CA GLN A 58 18.35 0.82 17.97
C GLN A 58 18.72 1.63 16.70
N GLN A 59 18.68 0.99 15.53
CA GLN A 59 18.97 1.59 14.23
C GLN A 59 17.91 1.09 13.25
N PRO A 60 16.67 1.62 13.37
CA PRO A 60 15.55 1.14 12.59
C PRO A 60 15.74 1.48 11.11
N LEU A 61 15.09 0.71 10.23
CA LEU A 61 15.04 1.03 8.81
C LEU A 61 14.29 2.36 8.59
N GLU A 62 14.92 3.26 7.84
CA GLU A 62 14.35 4.54 7.39
C GLU A 62 13.94 4.46 5.92
N LEU A 63 12.84 3.74 5.64
CA LEU A 63 12.31 3.61 4.28
C LEU A 63 11.38 4.80 3.96
N THR A 64 11.84 5.77 3.17
CA THR A 64 11.02 6.93 2.77
C THR A 64 9.95 6.55 1.75
N LEU A 65 8.93 7.41 1.61
CA LEU A 65 7.90 7.27 0.57
C LEU A 65 8.49 7.33 -0.84
N GLU A 66 9.49 8.18 -1.08
CA GLU A 66 10.18 8.28 -2.37
C GLU A 66 10.91 6.97 -2.74
N MET A 67 11.64 6.39 -1.79
CA MET A 67 12.32 5.10 -1.99
C MET A 67 11.32 3.98 -2.29
N LEU A 68 10.20 3.97 -1.58
CA LEU A 68 9.14 2.99 -1.81
C LEU A 68 8.51 3.18 -3.20
N ASN A 69 8.16 4.41 -3.55
CA ASN A 69 7.56 4.74 -4.85
C ASN A 69 8.48 4.31 -5.99
N THR A 70 9.77 4.66 -5.90
CA THR A 70 10.80 4.28 -6.86
C THR A 70 10.89 2.76 -7.02
N SER A 71 10.91 2.03 -5.90
CA SER A 71 10.98 0.56 -5.92
C SER A 71 9.75 -0.10 -6.57
N VAL A 72 8.56 0.44 -6.29
CA VAL A 72 7.30 -0.05 -6.89
C VAL A 72 7.27 0.23 -8.40
N LEU A 73 7.62 1.45 -8.82
CA LEU A 73 7.64 1.84 -10.23
C LEU A 73 8.69 1.06 -11.04
N ALA A 74 9.89 0.88 -10.47
CA ALA A 74 10.94 0.07 -11.06
C ALA A 74 10.48 -1.39 -11.27
N LYS A 75 9.76 -1.98 -10.29
CA LYS A 75 9.20 -3.34 -10.43
C LYS A 75 8.18 -3.45 -11.57
N ILE A 76 7.41 -2.40 -11.83
CA ILE A 76 6.44 -2.34 -12.96
C ILE A 76 7.15 -2.08 -14.31
N GLY A 77 8.43 -1.70 -14.30
CA GLY A 77 9.16 -1.30 -15.51
C GLY A 77 8.83 0.12 -15.97
N ILE A 78 8.38 0.99 -15.06
CA ILE A 78 8.18 2.41 -15.31
C ILE A 78 9.47 3.12 -14.87
N PRO A 79 10.31 3.62 -15.80
CA PRO A 79 11.53 4.33 -15.43
C PRO A 79 11.20 5.59 -14.64
N ASP A 80 12.09 5.97 -13.72
CA ASP A 80 11.94 7.25 -13.04
C ASP A 80 12.00 8.37 -14.09
N SER A 81 11.17 9.40 -13.90
CA SER A 81 11.00 10.53 -14.82
C SER A 81 12.30 11.20 -15.26
N LYS A 82 13.37 11.03 -14.47
CA LYS A 82 14.73 11.53 -14.74
C LYS A 82 15.51 10.71 -15.78
N GLU A 83 15.11 9.46 -16.06
CA GLU A 83 15.83 8.52 -16.94
C GLU A 83 15.17 8.32 -18.31
N LEU A 84 14.01 8.94 -18.56
CA LEU A 84 13.23 8.79 -19.80
C LEU A 84 13.95 9.18 -21.10
N ASN A 85 15.13 9.82 -21.02
CA ASN A 85 15.89 10.28 -22.19
C ASN A 85 16.89 9.25 -22.74
N ALA A 86 17.02 8.05 -22.14
CA ALA A 86 18.16 7.17 -22.43
C ALA A 86 17.85 5.84 -23.15
N VAL A 87 16.60 5.42 -23.32
CA VAL A 87 16.30 4.08 -23.87
C VAL A 87 15.43 4.16 -25.12
N GLY A 88 16.04 3.82 -26.26
CA GLY A 88 15.36 3.69 -27.54
C GLY A 88 14.43 2.47 -27.58
N ASP A 89 13.22 2.73 -28.10
CA ASP A 89 12.16 1.82 -28.53
C ASP A 89 12.25 0.32 -28.16
N THR A 90 11.32 -0.12 -27.31
CA THR A 90 10.26 -1.08 -27.68
C THR A 90 9.27 -1.23 -26.51
N HIS A 91 8.02 -0.77 -26.69
CA HIS A 91 6.89 -0.96 -25.76
C HIS A 91 6.91 -0.19 -24.42
N ALA A 92 7.40 1.04 -24.39
CA ALA A 92 7.18 1.92 -23.24
C ALA A 92 5.67 2.24 -23.08
N LEU A 93 5.13 2.05 -21.87
CA LEU A 93 3.77 2.48 -21.54
C LEU A 93 3.65 3.99 -21.76
N ASN A 94 2.56 4.44 -22.40
CA ASN A 94 2.33 5.87 -22.53
C ASN A 94 1.99 6.51 -21.17
N ASN A 95 2.20 7.82 -21.06
CA ASN A 95 1.97 8.56 -19.81
C ASN A 95 0.53 8.44 -19.27
N ALA A 96 -0.47 8.35 -20.14
CA ALA A 96 -1.85 8.18 -19.71
C ALA A 96 -2.07 6.81 -19.05
N THR A 97 -1.49 5.74 -19.59
CA THR A 97 -1.52 4.40 -18.99
C THR A 97 -0.75 4.35 -17.68
N ILE A 98 0.42 4.99 -17.60
CA ILE A 98 1.20 5.11 -16.36
C ILE A 98 0.37 5.80 -15.27
N ASN A 99 -0.24 6.94 -15.60
CA ASN A 99 -1.08 7.68 -14.66
C ASN A 99 -2.30 6.85 -14.23
N ALA A 100 -2.95 6.14 -15.15
CA ALA A 100 -4.05 5.26 -14.80
C ALA A 100 -3.61 4.13 -13.85
N ILE A 101 -2.47 3.47 -14.09
CA ILE A 101 -1.93 2.46 -13.17
C ILE A 101 -1.65 3.06 -11.79
N ARG A 102 -1.05 4.24 -11.74
CA ARG A 102 -0.77 4.93 -10.46
C ARG A 102 -2.05 5.22 -9.69
N HIS A 103 -2.99 5.93 -10.28
CA HIS A 103 -4.19 6.42 -9.58
C HIS A 103 -5.21 5.32 -9.29
N GLU A 104 -5.44 4.40 -10.23
CA GLU A 104 -6.54 3.42 -10.14
C GLU A 104 -6.11 2.09 -9.52
N ILE A 105 -4.80 1.86 -9.38
CA ILE A 105 -4.26 0.60 -8.86
C ILE A 105 -3.35 0.87 -7.66
N LEU A 106 -2.27 1.63 -7.83
CA LEU A 106 -1.28 1.78 -6.76
C LEU A 106 -1.80 2.63 -5.60
N PHE A 107 -2.33 3.82 -5.89
CA PHE A 107 -2.77 4.79 -4.87
C PHE A 107 -4.03 4.33 -4.14
N VAL A 108 -4.79 3.41 -4.71
CA VAL A 108 -5.94 2.78 -4.03
C VAL A 108 -5.49 1.95 -2.83
N GLU A 109 -4.32 1.30 -2.90
CA GLU A 109 -3.79 0.44 -1.84
C GLU A 109 -2.73 1.15 -0.99
N LEU A 110 -1.93 2.00 -1.62
CA LEU A 110 -0.86 2.80 -1.02
C LEU A 110 -1.07 4.29 -1.33
N PRO A 111 -2.10 4.94 -0.74
CA PRO A 111 -2.42 6.34 -1.06
C PRO A 111 -1.32 7.32 -0.69
N ALA A 112 -0.45 6.97 0.27
CA ALA A 112 0.70 7.80 0.63
C ALA A 112 1.70 8.02 -0.52
N LEU A 113 1.67 7.17 -1.56
CA LEU A 113 2.50 7.37 -2.76
C LEU A 113 1.99 8.50 -3.67
N ALA A 114 0.78 9.01 -3.43
CA ALA A 114 0.22 10.15 -4.15
C ALA A 114 0.65 11.51 -3.58
N LEU A 115 1.33 11.52 -2.42
CA LEU A 115 1.81 12.74 -1.79
C LEU A 115 2.97 13.36 -2.59
N ASP A 116 3.02 14.69 -2.61
CA ASP A 116 4.14 15.43 -3.16
C ASP A 116 5.41 15.13 -2.33
N PRO A 117 6.52 14.66 -2.94
CA PRO A 117 7.77 14.42 -2.24
C PRO A 117 8.25 15.63 -1.42
N THR A 118 8.03 16.85 -1.91
CA THR A 118 8.43 18.08 -1.22
C THR A 118 7.67 18.33 0.08
N ALA A 119 6.48 17.75 0.23
CA ALA A 119 5.72 17.79 1.48
C ALA A 119 6.33 16.88 2.55
N THR A 120 7.02 15.80 2.13
CA THR A 120 7.63 14.82 3.03
C THR A 120 9.06 15.17 3.43
N ASP A 121 9.75 16.04 2.68
CA ASP A 121 11.12 16.48 3.01
C ASP A 121 11.21 17.25 4.34
N LYS A 122 10.11 17.93 4.73
CA LYS A 122 10.06 18.70 5.98
C LYS A 122 9.75 17.84 7.21
N TYR A 123 9.08 16.71 6.99
CA TYR A 123 8.61 15.78 8.01
C TYR A 123 8.80 14.36 7.50
N PRO A 124 10.00 13.76 7.70
CA PRO A 124 10.28 12.44 7.16
C PRO A 124 9.41 11.40 7.86
N ILE A 125 8.46 10.83 7.11
CA ILE A 125 7.63 9.71 7.56
C ILE A 125 8.12 8.45 6.88
N TYR A 126 8.57 7.49 7.69
CA TYR A 126 9.08 6.22 7.20
C TYR A 126 8.00 5.15 7.17
N VAL A 127 7.99 4.36 6.10
CA VAL A 127 7.07 3.24 5.89
C VAL A 127 7.24 2.20 7.00
N GLY A 128 6.12 1.69 7.50
CA GLY A 128 6.13 0.72 8.60
C GLY A 128 6.42 1.35 9.96
N THR A 129 6.18 2.66 10.12
CA THR A 129 6.06 3.32 11.43
C THR A 129 4.59 3.48 11.83
N VAL A 130 4.34 3.88 13.08
CA VAL A 130 3.00 4.19 13.57
C VAL A 130 2.43 5.42 12.86
N ASP A 131 3.21 6.49 12.74
CA ASP A 131 2.83 7.73 12.06
C ASP A 131 2.47 7.49 10.59
N TRP A 132 3.26 6.65 9.89
CA TRP A 132 2.90 6.23 8.54
C TRP A 132 1.58 5.48 8.49
N GLY A 133 1.28 4.67 9.50
CA GLY A 133 0.01 3.97 9.59
C GLY A 133 -1.18 4.91 9.81
N TYR A 134 -1.01 5.96 10.61
CA TYR A 134 -2.04 7.00 10.75
C TYR A 134 -2.20 7.82 9.49
N LEU A 135 -1.10 8.23 8.85
CA LEU A 135 -1.13 8.90 7.56
C LEU A 135 -1.88 8.07 6.51
N HIS A 136 -1.55 6.78 6.38
CA HIS A 136 -2.22 5.87 5.46
C HIS A 136 -3.72 5.82 5.75
N ALA A 137 -4.10 5.70 7.02
CA ALA A 137 -5.51 5.64 7.41
C ALA A 137 -6.26 6.96 7.15
N GLY A 138 -5.64 8.10 7.46
CA GLY A 138 -6.17 9.42 7.19
C GLY A 138 -6.41 9.65 5.70
N LEU A 139 -5.44 9.29 4.86
CA LEU A 139 -5.57 9.36 3.40
C LEU A 139 -6.68 8.46 2.85
N MET A 140 -6.76 7.22 3.34
CA MET A 140 -7.83 6.28 2.97
C MET A 140 -9.22 6.83 3.33
N MET A 141 -9.35 7.50 4.49
CA MET A 141 -10.61 8.13 4.89
C MET A 141 -10.92 9.38 4.09
N ALA A 142 -9.95 10.27 3.89
CA ALA A 142 -10.10 11.47 3.07
C ALA A 142 -10.59 11.10 1.66
N GLY A 143 -9.94 10.12 1.02
CA GLY A 143 -10.31 9.63 -0.30
C GLY A 143 -11.74 9.06 -0.36
N ARG A 144 -12.22 8.38 0.69
CA ARG A 144 -13.61 7.89 0.77
C ARG A 144 -14.65 8.99 0.89
N THR A 145 -14.30 10.13 1.48
CA THR A 145 -15.21 11.26 1.61
C THR A 145 -15.32 12.11 0.33
N GLY A 146 -14.53 11.79 -0.71
CA GLY A 146 -14.48 12.56 -1.95
C GLY A 146 -13.91 13.98 -1.76
N LYS A 147 -13.32 14.26 -0.59
CA LYS A 147 -12.61 15.51 -0.35
C LYS A 147 -11.27 15.48 -1.06
N ASP A 148 -10.91 16.59 -1.69
CA ASP A 148 -9.60 16.75 -2.30
C ASP A 148 -8.53 16.76 -1.21
N ILE A 149 -7.67 15.72 -1.26
CA ILE A 149 -6.59 15.46 -0.31
C ILE A 149 -5.60 16.63 -0.26
N GLY A 150 -5.47 17.41 -1.35
CA GLY A 150 -4.59 18.56 -1.42
C GLY A 150 -4.91 19.71 -0.45
N HIS A 151 -6.07 19.69 0.21
CA HIS A 151 -6.43 20.68 1.23
C HIS A 151 -5.93 20.35 2.63
N PHE A 152 -5.46 19.12 2.86
CA PHE A 152 -4.95 18.70 4.16
C PHE A 152 -3.44 18.80 4.19
N THR A 153 -2.92 19.34 5.28
CA THR A 153 -1.51 19.19 5.65
C THR A 153 -1.22 17.74 6.06
N LEU A 154 0.05 17.36 6.04
CA LEU A 154 0.49 16.03 6.43
C LEU A 154 0.11 15.71 7.89
N ASP A 155 0.26 16.67 8.79
CA ASP A 155 -0.10 16.55 10.20
C ASP A 155 -1.62 16.38 10.39
N GLU A 156 -2.45 17.11 9.65
CA GLU A 156 -3.91 16.93 9.70
C GLU A 156 -4.33 15.53 9.24
N LEU A 157 -3.65 14.97 8.24
CA LEU A 157 -3.91 13.59 7.79
C LEU A 157 -3.51 12.56 8.84
N ILE A 158 -2.37 12.76 9.51
CA ILE A 158 -1.96 11.90 10.64
C ILE A 158 -2.99 12.00 11.77
N GLN A 159 -3.35 13.21 12.20
CA GLN A 159 -4.34 13.44 13.26
C GLN A 159 -5.71 12.85 12.93
N LEU A 160 -6.10 12.88 11.66
CA LEU A 160 -7.32 12.22 11.19
C LEU A 160 -7.22 10.69 11.37
N GLY A 161 -6.07 10.10 11.05
CA GLY A 161 -5.79 8.68 11.29
C GLY A 161 -5.79 8.31 12.77
N GLU A 162 -5.18 9.15 13.62
CA GLU A 162 -5.19 8.98 15.08
C GLU A 162 -6.62 9.05 15.64
N SER A 163 -7.37 10.08 15.25
CA SER A 163 -8.76 10.27 15.67
C SER A 163 -9.64 9.10 15.25
N LEU A 164 -9.41 8.56 14.04
CA LEU A 164 -10.11 7.38 13.54
C LEU A 164 -9.82 6.14 14.42
N GLU A 165 -8.57 5.98 14.84
CA GLU A 165 -8.14 4.89 15.71
C GLU A 165 -8.79 4.99 17.10
N ASP A 166 -8.79 6.18 17.70
CA ASP A 166 -9.45 6.43 18.98
C ASP A 166 -10.97 6.20 18.90
N MET A 167 -11.65 6.69 17.84
CA MET A 167 -13.08 6.43 17.62
C MET A 167 -13.39 4.93 17.44
N LEU A 168 -12.54 4.18 16.74
CA LEU A 168 -12.69 2.72 16.62
C LEU A 168 -12.54 2.02 17.97
N ARG A 169 -11.56 2.45 18.77
CA ARG A 169 -11.28 1.89 20.09
C ARG A 169 -12.42 2.14 21.07
N GLU A 170 -13.04 3.31 20.99
CA GLU A 170 -14.21 3.69 21.79
C GLU A 170 -15.52 3.07 21.29
N GLY A 171 -15.50 2.43 20.11
CA GLY A 171 -16.71 1.89 19.47
C GLY A 171 -17.66 2.99 18.97
N ALA A 172 -17.15 4.21 18.74
CA ALA A 172 -17.92 5.35 18.26
C ALA A 172 -18.27 5.24 16.76
N ILE A 173 -17.53 4.42 16.00
CA ILE A 173 -17.73 4.20 14.57
C ILE A 173 -17.70 2.71 14.20
N ASP A 174 -18.13 2.39 12.98
CA ASP A 174 -18.21 1.03 12.47
C ASP A 174 -16.85 0.30 12.50
N ALA A 175 -16.82 -0.86 13.16
CA ALA A 175 -15.65 -1.74 13.24
C ALA A 175 -15.14 -2.20 11.86
N ALA A 176 -15.99 -2.20 10.82
CA ALA A 176 -15.55 -2.48 9.46
C ALA A 176 -14.49 -1.49 8.94
N LEU A 177 -14.36 -0.31 9.56
CA LEU A 177 -13.30 0.65 9.25
C LEU A 177 -11.92 0.23 9.77
N MET A 178 -11.83 -0.73 10.70
CA MET A 178 -10.54 -1.30 11.14
C MET A 178 -9.70 -1.84 9.97
N LYS A 179 -10.35 -2.27 8.87
CA LYS A 179 -9.66 -2.76 7.66
C LYS A 179 -8.70 -1.75 7.03
N ILE A 180 -8.89 -0.45 7.31
CA ILE A 180 -8.00 0.61 6.83
C ILE A 180 -6.61 0.49 7.48
N PHE A 181 -6.55 0.02 8.73
CA PHE A 181 -5.30 -0.16 9.46
C PHE A 181 -4.61 -1.51 9.18
N THR A 182 -5.24 -2.43 8.44
CA THR A 182 -4.71 -3.78 8.22
C THR A 182 -3.34 -3.77 7.55
N LEU A 183 -3.19 -3.02 6.46
CA LEU A 183 -1.91 -2.96 5.75
C LEU A 183 -0.83 -2.25 6.60
N PRO A 184 -1.09 -1.06 7.18
CA PRO A 184 -0.19 -0.46 8.16
C PRO A 184 0.28 -1.38 9.28
N ALA A 185 -0.66 -2.08 9.90
CA ALA A 185 -0.35 -2.99 10.99
C ALA A 185 0.56 -4.13 10.55
N LYS A 186 0.30 -4.74 9.38
CA LYS A 186 1.16 -5.79 8.82
C LYS A 186 2.58 -5.28 8.55
N LEU A 187 2.72 -4.12 7.90
CA LEU A 187 4.05 -3.58 7.56
C LEU A 187 4.84 -3.17 8.81
N LEU A 188 4.19 -2.55 9.79
CA LEU A 188 4.78 -2.21 11.09
C LEU A 188 5.24 -3.47 11.83
N TYR A 189 4.38 -4.48 11.93
CA TYR A 189 4.69 -5.74 12.60
C TYR A 189 5.85 -6.47 11.91
N LEU A 190 5.84 -6.51 10.58
CA LEU A 190 6.87 -7.15 9.78
C LEU A 190 8.24 -6.48 9.96
N LYS A 191 8.27 -5.14 9.89
CA LYS A 191 9.49 -4.33 10.10
C LYS A 191 10.12 -4.63 11.46
N GLN A 192 9.31 -4.61 12.52
CA GLN A 192 9.77 -4.89 13.88
C GLN A 192 10.28 -6.31 14.05
N CYS A 193 9.59 -7.30 13.50
CA CYS A 193 10.08 -8.67 13.52
C CYS A 193 11.43 -8.78 12.81
N ALA A 194 11.57 -8.15 11.65
CA ALA A 194 12.83 -8.15 10.90
C ALA A 194 13.97 -7.47 11.67
N GLU A 195 13.74 -6.28 12.25
CA GLU A 195 14.71 -5.53 13.07
C GLU A 195 15.12 -6.30 14.35
N GLN A 196 14.27 -7.21 14.83
CA GLN A 196 14.55 -8.07 15.97
C GLN A 196 15.15 -9.43 15.59
N ASN A 197 15.51 -9.62 14.31
CA ASN A 197 15.94 -10.91 13.76
C ASN A 197 14.96 -12.06 14.02
N LYS A 198 13.67 -11.75 14.18
CA LYS A 198 12.61 -12.75 14.32
C LYS A 198 12.23 -13.27 12.94
N VAL A 199 12.22 -14.59 12.79
CA VAL A 199 11.78 -15.24 11.56
C VAL A 199 10.27 -15.04 11.41
N ILE A 200 9.87 -14.35 10.35
CA ILE A 200 8.47 -14.15 9.98
C ILE A 200 8.27 -14.54 8.52
N ALA A 201 7.29 -15.42 8.30
CA ALA A 201 6.88 -15.82 6.95
C ALA A 201 6.00 -14.70 6.37
N VAL A 202 6.55 -13.95 5.42
CA VAL A 202 5.86 -12.80 4.79
C VAL A 202 4.55 -13.25 4.14
N ASP A 203 4.58 -14.33 3.37
CA ASP A 203 3.42 -14.94 2.74
C ASP A 203 2.33 -15.30 3.76
N ARG A 204 2.71 -15.87 4.91
CA ARG A 204 1.76 -16.21 5.97
C ARG A 204 1.11 -14.96 6.55
N LEU A 205 1.87 -13.89 6.82
CA LEU A 205 1.34 -12.63 7.37
C LEU A 205 0.31 -11.98 6.44
N PHE A 206 0.56 -12.02 5.12
CA PHE A 206 -0.33 -11.39 4.15
C PHE A 206 -1.56 -12.24 3.80
N ARG A 207 -1.47 -13.57 3.89
CA ARG A 207 -2.53 -14.51 3.47
C ARG A 207 -3.36 -15.11 4.60
N SER A 208 -2.85 -15.11 5.83
CA SER A 208 -3.57 -15.62 6.99
C SER A 208 -4.37 -14.51 7.66
N GLU A 209 -5.67 -14.72 7.83
CA GLU A 209 -6.53 -13.83 8.64
C GLU A 209 -6.06 -13.77 10.10
N GLU A 210 -5.58 -14.90 10.64
CA GLU A 210 -5.08 -14.98 12.02
C GLU A 210 -3.84 -14.12 12.22
N GLU A 211 -2.83 -14.24 11.36
CA GLU A 211 -1.61 -13.41 11.46
C GLU A 211 -1.92 -11.93 11.18
N SER A 212 -2.82 -11.66 10.24
CA SER A 212 -3.34 -10.33 9.98
C SER A 212 -4.00 -9.72 11.22
N ALA A 213 -4.82 -10.48 11.93
CA ALA A 213 -5.47 -10.04 13.16
C ALA A 213 -4.48 -9.82 14.30
N LYS A 214 -3.43 -10.65 14.42
CA LYS A 214 -2.35 -10.45 15.39
C LYS A 214 -1.60 -9.14 15.15
N ALA A 215 -1.22 -8.86 13.90
CA ALA A 215 -0.57 -7.61 13.54
C ALA A 215 -1.46 -6.40 13.84
N LEU A 216 -2.74 -6.48 13.48
CA LEU A 216 -3.74 -5.44 13.76
C LEU A 216 -3.90 -5.20 15.26
N ALA A 217 -4.04 -6.26 16.06
CA ALA A 217 -4.12 -6.14 17.51
C ALA A 217 -2.85 -5.47 18.08
N ALA A 218 -1.66 -5.87 17.63
CA ALA A 218 -0.40 -5.28 18.07
C ALA A 218 -0.32 -3.78 17.75
N PHE A 219 -0.84 -3.34 16.60
CA PHE A 219 -0.92 -1.93 16.23
C PHE A 219 -1.78 -1.13 17.23
N PHE A 220 -2.99 -1.60 17.53
CA PHE A 220 -3.92 -0.93 18.46
C PHE A 220 -3.46 -1.00 19.93
N PHE A 221 -2.71 -2.03 20.33
CA PHE A 221 -2.19 -2.16 21.70
C PHE A 221 -0.98 -1.26 22.00
N ARG A 222 -0.16 -0.89 21.00
CA ARG A 222 1.07 -0.11 21.20
C ARG A 222 0.84 1.25 21.86
N GLN A 223 -0.23 1.95 21.51
CA GLN A 223 -0.56 3.25 22.13
C GLN A 223 -0.86 3.13 23.63
N ARG A 224 -1.40 2.00 24.07
CA ARG A 224 -1.77 1.79 25.48
C ARG A 224 -0.55 1.77 26.40
N ALA A 225 0.60 1.38 25.88
CA ALA A 225 1.88 1.41 26.61
C ALA A 225 2.49 2.82 26.65
N ALA A 226 2.42 3.57 25.54
CA ALA A 226 2.96 4.92 25.44
C ALA A 226 2.16 5.94 26.28
N LYS A 227 0.82 5.90 26.24
CA LYS A 227 -0.07 6.80 27.02
C LYS A 227 -0.06 6.50 28.54
N ARG A 228 0.52 5.38 29.00
CA ARG A 228 0.65 5.04 30.44
C ARG A 228 1.97 5.48 31.08
N GLN A 229 2.90 5.98 30.27
CA GLN A 229 4.21 6.47 30.72
C GLN A 229 4.29 8.01 30.74
N GLN A 230 3.18 8.68 30.39
CA GLN A 230 2.95 10.12 30.56
C GLN A 230 1.93 10.33 31.68
#